data_AF-A0A3R7VBU3-F1
#
_entry.id   AF-A0A3R7VBU3-F1
#
_cell.length_a   1.000
_cell.length_b   1.000
_cell.length_c   1.000
_cell.angle_alpha   90.00
_cell.angle_beta   90.00
_cell.angle_gamma   90.00
#
_symmetry.space_group_name_H-M   'P 1'
#
loop_
_entity.id
_entity.type
_entity.pdbx_description
1 polymer ?
#
loop_
_entity_poly.entity_id
_entity_poly.type
_entity_poly.pdbx_seq_one_letter_code
_entity_poly.pdbx_strand_id
1 'polypeptide(L)'
;MKDLQEAMMLLEAWQKLVEYIPQKDRIEAARAYAILIDELHLDQQSLEEIKDGDHYLEAAINDYYGDEGDDDESYSDYNENEDY
;
A
#
# COMPACT_ATOMS: atom_id res chain seq x y z
N MET A 1 6.91 -19.23 -5.64
CA MET A 1 7.16 -19.54 -4.20
C MET A 1 8.24 -18.64 -3.61
N LYS A 2 9.39 -18.42 -4.27
CA LYS A 2 10.41 -17.48 -3.78
C LYS A 2 9.90 -16.02 -3.78
N ASP A 3 9.21 -15.62 -4.85
CA ASP A 3 8.75 -14.23 -5.04
C ASP A 3 7.65 -13.86 -4.04
N LEU A 4 6.73 -14.78 -3.72
CA LEU A 4 5.74 -14.59 -2.65
C LEU A 4 6.40 -14.38 -1.28
N GLN A 5 7.44 -15.15 -0.96
CA GLN A 5 8.16 -14.98 0.29
C GLN A 5 8.88 -13.62 0.35
N GLU A 6 9.43 -13.15 -0.77
CA GLU A 6 10.03 -11.82 -0.87
C GLU A 6 8.99 -10.71 -0.70
N ALA A 7 7.81 -10.86 -1.29
CA ALA A 7 6.69 -9.93 -1.13
C ALA A 7 6.20 -9.85 0.33
N MET A 8 6.09 -10.99 1.01
CA MET A 8 5.74 -11.02 2.44
C MET A 8 6.80 -10.33 3.31
N MET A 9 8.08 -10.49 3.00
CA MET A 9 9.16 -9.77 3.70
C MET A 9 9.07 -8.26 3.48
N LEU A 10 8.74 -7.82 2.25
CA LEU A 10 8.50 -6.42 1.94
C LEU A 10 7.31 -5.88 2.74
N LEU A 11 6.19 -6.61 2.79
CA LEU A 11 5.01 -6.23 3.58
C LEU A 11 5.34 -6.09 5.08
N GLU A 12 6.07 -7.05 5.65
CA GLU A 12 6.48 -6.99 7.06
C GLU A 12 7.40 -5.77 7.32
N ALA A 13 8.28 -5.44 6.37
CA ALA A 13 9.11 -4.24 6.45
C ALA A 13 8.28 -2.96 6.36
N TRP A 14 7.30 -2.89 5.45
CA TRP A 14 6.38 -1.76 5.31
C TRP A 14 5.63 -1.49 6.62
N GLN A 15 5.02 -2.52 7.22
CA GLN A 15 4.26 -2.40 8.47
C GLN A 15 5.10 -1.83 9.63
N LYS A 16 6.42 -2.08 9.63
CA LYS A 16 7.33 -1.50 10.64
C LYS A 16 7.78 -0.09 10.28
N LEU A 17 7.97 0.20 9.00
CA LEU A 17 8.51 1.47 8.52
C LEU A 17 7.46 2.58 8.50
N VAL A 18 6.20 2.27 8.16
CA VAL A 18 5.10 3.24 8.01
C VAL A 18 4.87 4.07 9.28
N GLU A 19 5.11 3.49 10.45
CA GLU A 19 5.07 4.16 11.76
C GLU A 19 6.06 5.32 11.89
N TYR A 20 7.16 5.30 11.12
CA TYR A 20 8.19 6.34 11.11
C TYR A 20 8.03 7.31 9.92
N ILE A 21 7.11 7.03 8.99
CA ILE A 21 6.86 7.88 7.82
C ILE A 21 5.83 8.94 8.22
N PRO A 22 6.13 10.25 8.04
CA PRO A 22 5.16 11.31 8.28
C PRO A 22 3.89 11.08 7.45
N GLN A 23 2.72 11.32 8.02
CA GLN A 23 1.43 10.98 7.40
C GLN A 23 1.28 11.51 5.97
N LYS A 24 1.70 12.76 5.72
CA LYS A 24 1.69 13.41 4.40
C LYS A 24 2.52 12.69 3.32
N ASP A 25 3.48 11.87 3.72
CA ASP A 25 4.43 11.19 2.84
C ASP A 25 4.10 9.69 2.68
N ARG A 26 3.13 9.16 3.44
CA ARG A 26 2.82 7.71 3.48
C ARG A 26 2.31 7.17 2.14
N ILE A 27 1.44 7.92 1.45
CA ILE A 27 0.90 7.47 0.15
C ILE A 27 1.99 7.38 -0.93
N GLU A 28 2.92 8.34 -0.94
CA GLU A 28 4.03 8.35 -1.89
C GLU A 28 5.03 7.21 -1.59
N ALA A 29 5.28 6.94 -0.31
CA ALA A 29 6.08 5.79 0.10
C ALA A 29 5.40 4.45 -0.24
N ALA A 30 4.07 4.36 -0.08
CA ALA A 30 3.29 3.19 -0.46
C ALA A 30 3.34 2.94 -1.97
N ARG A 31 3.29 3.98 -2.81
CA ARG A 31 3.49 3.87 -4.28
C ARG A 31 4.85 3.30 -4.65
N ALA A 32 5.93 3.78 -4.01
CA ALA A 32 7.25 3.22 -4.22
C ALA A 32 7.31 1.74 -3.82
N TYR A 33 6.59 1.36 -2.75
CA TYR A 33 6.47 -0.03 -2.30
C TYR A 33 5.66 -0.90 -3.28
N ALA A 34 4.57 -0.38 -3.85
CA ALA A 34 3.77 -1.09 -4.85
C ALA A 34 4.59 -1.43 -6.10
N ILE A 35 5.49 -0.53 -6.54
CA ILE A 35 6.41 -0.80 -7.65
C ILE A 35 7.37 -1.95 -7.31
N LEU A 36 7.92 -2.00 -6.09
CA LEU A 36 8.79 -3.10 -5.66
C LEU A 36 8.05 -4.45 -5.62
N ILE A 37 6.76 -4.42 -5.28
CA ILE A 37 5.91 -5.62 -5.30
C ILE A 37 5.61 -6.05 -6.74
N ASP A 38 5.42 -5.10 -7.66
CA ASP A 38 5.20 -5.38 -9.09
C ASP A 38 6.39 -6.06 -9.77
N GLU A 39 7.61 -5.68 -9.40
CA GLU A 39 8.84 -6.32 -9.89
C GLU A 39 8.92 -7.82 -9.56
N LEU A 40 8.16 -8.28 -8.56
CA LEU A 40 8.07 -9.69 -8.19
C LEU A 40 7.13 -10.50 -9.10
N HIS A 41 6.43 -9.84 -10.03
CA HIS A 41 5.51 -10.43 -11.01
C HIS A 41 4.54 -11.45 -10.40
N LEU A 42 4.00 -11.09 -9.24
CA LEU A 42 3.06 -11.91 -8.49
C LEU A 42 1.75 -12.09 -9.25
N ASP A 43 1.11 -13.23 -9.06
CA ASP A 43 -0.23 -13.45 -9.56
C ASP A 43 -1.26 -12.66 -8.74
N GLN A 44 -2.43 -12.44 -9.33
CA GLN A 44 -3.46 -11.59 -8.73
C GLN A 44 -3.93 -12.09 -7.37
N GLN A 45 -3.97 -13.41 -7.15
CA GLN A 45 -4.29 -13.98 -5.83
C GLN A 45 -3.28 -13.56 -4.76
N SER A 46 -1.98 -13.63 -5.07
CA SER A 46 -0.92 -13.20 -4.14
C SER A 46 -0.97 -11.69 -3.87
N LEU A 47 -1.35 -10.88 -4.86
CA LEU A 47 -1.52 -9.43 -4.68
C LEU A 47 -2.68 -9.10 -3.73
N GLU A 48 -3.81 -9.80 -3.84
CA GLU A 48 -4.96 -9.61 -2.93
C GLU A 48 -4.60 -9.96 -1.47
N GLU A 49 -3.80 -11.01 -1.24
CA GLU A 49 -3.30 -11.35 0.10
C GLU A 49 -2.40 -10.24 0.70
N ILE A 50 -1.72 -9.47 -0.15
CA ILE A 50 -0.86 -8.36 0.27
C ILE A 50 -1.68 -7.08 0.55
N LYS A 51 -2.72 -6.82 -0.25
CA LYS A 51 -3.63 -5.67 -0.07
C LYS A 51 -4.36 -5.68 1.27
N ASP A 52 -4.85 -6.85 1.70
CA ASP A 52 -5.66 -7.01 2.92
C ASP A 52 -4.90 -6.62 4.22
N GLY A 53 -3.58 -6.40 4.12
CA GLY A 53 -2.71 -6.06 5.25
C GLY A 53 -2.58 -4.57 5.58
N ASP A 54 -2.89 -3.64 4.67
CA ASP A 54 -2.67 -2.19 4.88
C ASP A 54 -3.41 -1.29 3.85
N HIS A 55 -4.20 -0.33 4.34
CA HIS A 55 -5.02 0.58 3.51
C HIS A 55 -4.22 1.55 2.61
N TYR A 56 -3.02 1.99 3.02
CA TYR A 56 -2.17 2.83 2.15
C TYR A 56 -1.56 2.01 1.03
N LEU A 57 -1.15 0.77 1.34
CA LEU A 57 -0.59 -0.16 0.37
C LEU A 57 -1.66 -0.64 -0.61
N GLU A 58 -2.86 -0.94 -0.13
CA GLU A 58 -4.03 -1.26 -0.94
C GLU A 58 -4.34 -0.12 -1.91
N ALA A 59 -4.43 1.13 -1.42
CA ALA A 59 -4.66 2.29 -2.26
C ALA A 59 -3.57 2.46 -3.33
N ALA A 60 -2.30 2.29 -2.96
CA ALA A 60 -1.19 2.39 -3.90
C ALA A 60 -1.17 1.28 -4.96
N ILE A 61 -1.49 0.03 -4.58
CA ILE A 61 -1.57 -1.10 -5.49
C ILE A 61 -2.80 -0.94 -6.41
N ASN A 62 -3.94 -0.49 -5.88
CA ASN A 62 -5.12 -0.22 -6.69
C ASN A 62 -4.89 0.96 -7.66
N ASP A 63 -4.19 2.02 -7.26
CA ASP A 63 -3.79 3.13 -8.16
C ASP A 63 -2.86 2.62 -9.28
N TYR A 64 -1.94 1.70 -8.95
CA TYR A 64 -0.96 1.18 -9.91
C TYR A 64 -1.54 0.15 -10.90
N TYR A 65 -2.42 -0.75 -10.44
CA TYR A 65 -3.01 -1.82 -11.26
C TYR A 65 -4.44 -1.54 -11.74
N GLY A 66 -5.12 -0.55 -11.16
CA GLY A 66 -6.54 -0.29 -11.33
C GLY A 66 -6.90 0.83 -12.31
N ASP A 67 -5.96 1.31 -13.14
CA ASP A 67 -6.26 2.24 -14.24
C ASP A 67 -7.01 1.56 -15.39
N GLU A 68 -8.20 1.01 -15.11
CA GLU A 68 -9.27 0.77 -16.09
C GLU A 68 -10.70 1.10 -15.55
N GLY A 69 -10.86 1.81 -14.42
CA GLY A 69 -12.18 2.40 -14.12
C GLY A 69 -12.37 2.98 -12.72
N ASP A 70 -12.67 4.29 -12.70
CA ASP A 70 -13.45 5.03 -11.70
C ASP A 70 -13.42 4.52 -10.24
N ASP A 71 -12.73 5.24 -9.34
CA ASP A 71 -13.47 5.93 -8.28
C ASP A 71 -12.63 7.06 -7.64
N ASP A 72 -13.14 8.27 -7.83
CA ASP A 72 -12.71 9.52 -7.20
C ASP A 72 -13.19 9.54 -5.74
N GLU A 73 -12.62 8.69 -4.88
CA GLU A 73 -12.79 8.82 -3.43
C GLU A 73 -11.66 9.68 -2.86
N SER A 74 -11.85 10.99 -3.02
CA SER A 74 -11.21 12.03 -2.21
C SER A 74 -11.29 11.66 -0.72
N TYR A 75 -10.23 11.07 -0.18
CA TYR A 75 -10.05 10.83 1.25
C TYR A 75 -10.22 12.16 1.99
N SER A 76 -11.43 12.36 2.53
CA SER A 76 -11.75 13.41 3.47
C SER A 76 -10.80 13.27 4.65
N ASP A 77 -9.88 14.21 4.75
CA ASP A 77 -9.09 14.56 5.93
C ASP A 77 -9.94 14.37 7.20
N TYR A 78 -9.76 13.23 7.89
CA TYR A 78 -10.33 13.02 9.22
C TYR A 78 -9.52 13.87 10.19
N ASN A 79 -9.87 15.16 10.20
CA ASN A 79 -9.52 16.10 11.24
C ASN A 79 -10.30 15.74 12.51
N GLU A 80 -9.69 14.97 13.39
CA GLU A 80 -9.97 15.03 14.82
C GLU A 80 -8.73 15.57 15.54
N ASN A 81 -8.53 16.88 15.42
CA ASN A 81 -8.08 17.64 16.57
C ASN A 81 -9.11 17.46 17.69
N GLU A 82 -8.71 16.87 18.81
CA GLU A 82 -9.02 17.44 20.12
C GLU A 82 -7.82 17.23 21.06
N ASP A 83 -6.96 18.25 21.09
CA ASP A 83 -6.23 18.68 22.29
C ASP A 83 -7.19 18.72 23.49
N TYR A 84 -6.84 18.05 24.60
CA TYR A 84 -6.99 18.54 25.99
C TYR A 84 -6.09 17.79 26.97
#